data_AF-A0A8T5S757-F1
#
_entry.id   AF-A0A8T5S757-F1
#
_cell.length_a   1.000
_cell.length_b   1.000
_cell.length_c   1.000
_cell.angle_alpha   90.00
_cell.angle_beta   90.00
_cell.angle_gamma   90.00
#
_symmetry.space_group_name_H-M   'P 1'
#
loop_
_entity.id
_entity.type
_entity.pdbx_description
1 polymer ?
#
loop_
_entity_poly.entity_id
_entity_poly.type
_entity_poly.pdbx_seq_one_letter_code
_entity_poly.pdbx_strand_id
1 'polypeptide(L)'
;MARDKRLMELRKNMNKKRPSFRRVESWRYKRVKDSWRKARGIDSKTRKKKKSGVKSPTIGYRGPKKVRGLHPSGYKEVRITTLDDLKKLNKNKHALKISGKLGVKKRITLTDYCQKRGFKILNLGISHKEIELLEQMAEAPIADLEGEDFIDIDELEDSID
;
A
#
# COMPACT_ATOMS: atom_id res chain seq x y z
N MET A 1 -10.68 -9.62 -15.79
CA MET A 1 -10.98 -9.77 -14.34
C MET A 1 -12.18 -8.88 -13.94
N ALA A 2 -13.38 -9.18 -14.45
CA ALA A 2 -14.59 -8.38 -14.20
C ALA A 2 -15.53 -8.99 -13.14
N ARG A 3 -15.28 -10.24 -12.73
CA ARG A 3 -16.30 -11.10 -12.09
C ARG A 3 -16.68 -10.70 -10.67
N ASP A 4 -15.80 -10.00 -9.94
CA ASP A 4 -16.02 -9.61 -8.54
C ASP A 4 -15.95 -8.09 -8.29
N LYS A 5 -16.02 -7.26 -9.34
CA LYS A 5 -15.92 -5.78 -9.21
C LYS A 5 -16.97 -5.24 -8.24
N ARG A 6 -18.21 -5.73 -8.32
CA ARG A 6 -19.31 -5.41 -7.39
C ARG A 6 -18.97 -5.75 -5.94
N LEU A 7 -18.35 -6.90 -5.68
CA LEU A 7 -17.98 -7.31 -4.32
C LEU A 7 -16.82 -6.48 -3.77
N MET A 8 -15.89 -6.05 -4.62
CA MET A 8 -14.83 -5.11 -4.25
C MET A 8 -15.38 -3.73 -3.90
N GLU A 9 -16.31 -3.20 -4.69
CA GLU A 9 -17.05 -1.96 -4.42
C GLU A 9 -17.76 -2.04 -3.05
N LEU A 10 -18.49 -3.12 -2.82
CA LEU A 10 -19.20 -3.37 -1.57
C LEU A 10 -18.21 -3.46 -0.39
N ARG A 11 -17.08 -4.15 -0.55
CA ARG A 11 -16.01 -4.18 0.46
C ARG A 11 -15.47 -2.78 0.75
N LYS A 12 -15.24 -1.96 -0.27
CA LYS A 12 -14.77 -0.57 -0.12
C LYS A 12 -15.76 0.26 0.70
N ASN A 13 -17.05 0.18 0.38
CA ASN A 13 -18.12 0.88 1.10
C ASN A 13 -18.27 0.41 2.54
N MET A 14 -18.22 -0.92 2.79
CA MET A 14 -18.23 -1.47 4.15
C MET A 14 -17.01 -1.02 4.96
N ASN A 15 -15.82 -0.99 4.34
CA ASN A 15 -14.59 -0.57 5.00
C ASN A 15 -14.63 0.92 5.35
N LYS A 16 -15.18 1.78 4.47
CA LYS A 16 -15.35 3.22 4.72
C LYS A 16 -16.22 3.50 5.94
N LYS A 17 -17.27 2.70 6.15
CA LYS A 17 -18.18 2.81 7.32
C LYS A 17 -17.65 2.11 8.57
N ARG A 18 -16.61 1.27 8.47
CA ARG A 18 -16.13 0.48 9.60
C ARG A 18 -15.35 1.37 10.56
N PRO A 19 -15.69 1.39 11.86
CA PRO A 19 -14.94 2.17 12.84
C PRO A 19 -13.53 1.59 13.04
N SER A 20 -12.60 2.43 13.48
CA SER A 20 -11.34 1.94 14.05
C SER A 20 -11.65 1.25 15.39
N PHE A 21 -11.33 -0.04 15.49
CA PHE A 21 -11.54 -0.79 16.73
C PHE A 21 -10.41 -0.47 17.72
N ARG A 22 -10.65 0.55 18.54
CA ARG A 22 -9.69 1.07 19.52
C ARG A 22 -9.94 0.49 20.91
N ARG A 23 -8.88 0.32 21.70
CA ARG A 23 -9.03 -0.04 23.13
C ARG A 23 -9.74 1.08 23.89
N VAL A 24 -10.57 0.71 24.87
CA VAL A 24 -11.21 1.68 25.77
C VAL A 24 -10.14 2.53 26.47
N GLU A 25 -10.31 3.85 26.47
CA GLU A 25 -9.41 4.85 27.07
C GLU A 25 -8.01 4.93 26.44
N SER A 26 -7.79 4.39 25.24
CA SER A 26 -6.50 4.53 24.54
C SER A 26 -6.14 5.99 24.22
N TRP A 27 -7.15 6.86 24.06
CA TRP A 27 -6.97 8.30 23.85
C TRP A 27 -6.64 9.06 25.14
N ARG A 28 -6.93 8.49 26.33
CA ARG A 28 -6.77 9.17 27.62
C ARG A 28 -5.38 8.98 28.21
N TYR A 29 -4.77 7.81 28.01
CA TYR A 29 -3.53 7.42 28.68
C TYR A 29 -2.47 6.92 27.70
N LYS A 30 -1.26 7.50 27.74
CA LYS A 30 -0.10 7.04 26.94
C LYS A 30 0.25 5.56 27.17
N ARG A 31 0.08 5.06 28.40
CA ARG A 31 0.31 3.64 28.75
C ARG A 31 -0.70 2.67 28.10
N VAL A 32 -1.87 3.16 27.70
CA VAL A 32 -2.93 2.35 27.08
C VAL A 32 -2.84 2.49 25.56
N LYS A 33 -2.15 1.54 24.93
CA LYS A 33 -2.03 1.51 23.46
C LYS A 33 -3.36 1.25 22.76
N ASP A 34 -3.46 1.68 21.51
CA ASP A 34 -4.70 1.62 20.71
C ASP A 34 -5.14 0.22 20.28
N SER A 35 -4.25 -0.77 20.43
CA SER A 35 -4.51 -2.18 20.10
C SER A 35 -5.76 -2.70 20.81
N TRP A 36 -6.75 -3.14 20.03
CA TRP A 36 -8.03 -3.63 20.53
C TRP A 36 -7.88 -4.67 21.65
N ARG A 37 -8.62 -4.46 22.75
CA ARG A 37 -8.80 -5.44 23.83
C ARG A 37 -10.27 -5.49 24.22
N LYS A 38 -10.81 -6.69 24.45
CA LYS A 38 -12.18 -6.89 24.90
C LYS A 38 -12.37 -6.25 26.28
N ALA A 39 -13.35 -5.35 26.40
CA ALA A 39 -13.72 -4.76 27.69
C ALA A 39 -14.36 -5.81 28.61
N ARG A 40 -13.84 -5.94 29.84
CA ARG A 40 -14.28 -6.98 30.80
C ARG A 40 -15.09 -6.45 31.99
N GLY A 41 -14.86 -5.20 32.40
CA GLY A 41 -15.48 -4.64 33.62
C GLY A 41 -17.01 -4.67 33.60
N ILE A 42 -17.61 -4.93 34.76
CA ILE A 42 -19.06 -5.06 34.94
C ILE A 42 -19.80 -3.78 34.50
N ASP A 43 -19.25 -2.60 34.77
CA ASP A 43 -19.87 -1.31 34.41
C ASP A 43 -19.38 -0.67 33.12
N SER A 44 -18.53 -1.38 32.38
CA SER A 44 -18.03 -0.90 31.10
C SER A 44 -19.19 -0.63 30.14
N LYS A 45 -19.37 0.63 29.76
CA LYS A 45 -20.37 1.07 28.78
C LYS A 45 -20.10 0.45 27.40
N THR A 46 -18.84 0.24 27.06
CA THR A 46 -18.40 -0.50 25.87
C THR A 46 -18.82 -1.97 25.91
N ARG A 47 -18.64 -2.67 27.05
CA ARG A 47 -19.11 -4.06 27.21
C ARG A 47 -20.64 -4.15 27.10
N LYS A 48 -21.35 -3.20 27.72
CA LYS A 48 -22.81 -3.04 27.63
C LYS A 48 -23.29 -2.51 26.26
N LYS A 49 -22.38 -2.25 25.30
CA LYS A 49 -22.65 -1.73 23.94
C LYS A 49 -23.50 -0.45 23.90
N LYS A 50 -23.37 0.43 24.90
CA LYS A 50 -24.07 1.73 24.91
C LYS A 50 -23.51 2.68 23.85
N LYS A 51 -24.30 3.68 23.41
CA LYS A 51 -23.91 4.67 22.38
C LYS A 51 -22.61 5.42 22.71
N SER A 52 -22.36 5.72 23.98
CA SER A 52 -21.13 6.40 24.45
C SER A 52 -19.89 5.51 24.50
N GLY A 53 -20.05 4.18 24.40
CA GLY A 53 -18.94 3.24 24.39
C GLY A 53 -18.26 3.16 23.02
N VAL A 54 -16.98 2.78 23.02
CA VAL A 54 -16.23 2.52 21.78
C VAL A 54 -16.86 1.32 21.05
N LYS A 55 -16.86 1.34 19.71
CA LYS A 55 -17.39 0.23 18.92
C LYS A 55 -16.54 -1.02 19.12
N SER A 56 -17.21 -2.15 19.38
CA SER A 56 -16.57 -3.45 19.56
C SER A 56 -16.63 -4.27 18.26
N PRO A 57 -15.58 -5.01 17.89
CA PRO A 57 -15.59 -5.89 16.73
C PRO A 57 -16.54 -7.07 16.97
N THR A 58 -17.29 -7.41 15.93
CA THR A 58 -18.25 -8.51 15.84
C THR A 58 -18.13 -9.20 14.48
N ILE A 59 -18.70 -10.40 14.36
CA ILE A 59 -18.67 -11.16 13.10
C ILE A 59 -19.31 -10.40 11.93
N GLY A 60 -20.34 -9.58 12.19
CA GLY A 60 -21.06 -8.81 11.19
C GLY A 60 -20.23 -7.74 10.50
N TYR A 61 -19.10 -7.33 11.08
CA TYR A 61 -18.18 -6.42 10.41
C TYR A 61 -17.35 -7.09 9.31
N ARG A 62 -17.41 -8.41 9.12
CA ARG A 62 -16.63 -9.07 8.06
C ARG A 62 -17.12 -8.70 6.66
N GLY A 63 -16.18 -8.44 5.75
CA GLY A 63 -16.49 -8.26 4.32
C GLY A 63 -16.72 -9.58 3.57
N PRO A 64 -17.15 -9.53 2.30
CA PRO A 64 -17.47 -10.71 1.49
C PRO A 64 -16.31 -11.70 1.39
N LYS A 65 -16.59 -13.00 1.46
CA LYS A 65 -15.56 -14.06 1.55
C LYS A 65 -14.64 -14.09 0.32
N LYS A 66 -15.19 -13.96 -0.89
CA LYS A 66 -14.46 -14.05 -2.17
C LYS A 66 -13.35 -13.00 -2.30
N VAL A 67 -13.63 -11.76 -1.92
CA VAL A 67 -12.70 -10.63 -2.07
C VAL A 67 -11.93 -10.28 -0.80
N ARG A 68 -12.06 -11.08 0.26
CA ARG A 68 -11.40 -10.82 1.55
C ARG A 68 -9.90 -11.03 1.41
N GLY A 69 -9.10 -10.05 1.83
CA GLY A 69 -7.64 -10.13 1.80
C GLY A 69 -6.99 -9.86 0.44
N LEU A 70 -7.78 -9.54 -0.60
CA LEU A 70 -7.24 -9.06 -1.87
C LEU A 70 -6.73 -7.62 -1.74
N HIS A 71 -5.72 -7.25 -2.54
CA HIS A 71 -5.27 -5.87 -2.73
C HIS A 71 -6.41 -5.06 -3.40
N PRO A 72 -6.49 -3.72 -3.22
CA PRO A 72 -7.46 -2.88 -3.91
C PRO A 72 -7.45 -3.00 -5.45
N SER A 73 -6.32 -3.43 -6.04
CA SER A 73 -6.23 -3.75 -7.48
C SER A 73 -6.87 -5.09 -7.86
N GLY A 74 -7.32 -5.89 -6.89
CA GLY A 74 -8.00 -7.18 -7.10
C GLY A 74 -7.08 -8.40 -7.08
N TYR A 75 -5.76 -8.20 -6.96
CA TYR A 75 -4.79 -9.29 -6.91
C TYR A 75 -4.64 -9.85 -5.50
N LYS A 76 -4.26 -11.12 -5.38
CA LYS A 76 -3.82 -11.72 -4.12
C LYS A 76 -2.34 -11.36 -3.89
N GLU A 77 -2.06 -10.64 -2.82
CA GLU A 77 -0.69 -10.27 -2.46
C GLU A 77 0.12 -11.52 -2.07
N VAL A 78 1.32 -11.65 -2.62
CA VAL A 78 2.28 -12.69 -2.24
C VAL A 78 3.61 -12.03 -1.92
N ARG A 79 4.12 -12.31 -0.71
CA ARG A 79 5.45 -11.85 -0.32
C ARG A 79 6.50 -12.76 -0.93
N ILE A 80 7.51 -12.17 -1.56
CA ILE A 80 8.63 -12.90 -2.17
C ILE A 80 9.95 -12.49 -1.53
N THR A 81 10.82 -13.49 -1.40
CA THR A 81 12.21 -13.34 -0.94
C THR A 81 13.23 -13.84 -1.96
N THR A 82 12.89 -14.84 -2.76
CA THR A 82 13.81 -15.49 -3.70
C THR A 82 13.17 -15.71 -5.06
N LEU A 83 13.99 -16.06 -6.05
CA LEU A 83 13.49 -16.39 -7.39
C LEU A 83 12.65 -17.67 -7.41
N ASP A 84 12.89 -18.61 -6.51
CA ASP A 84 12.14 -19.87 -6.43
C ASP A 84 10.68 -19.66 -6.03
N ASP A 85 10.40 -18.63 -5.23
CA ASP A 85 9.04 -18.26 -4.82
C ASP A 85 8.13 -17.95 -6.04
N LEU A 86 8.72 -17.57 -7.19
CA LEU A 86 7.99 -17.21 -8.41
C LEU A 86 7.47 -18.42 -9.19
N LYS A 87 8.08 -19.60 -9.04
CA LYS A 87 7.78 -20.78 -9.87
C LYS A 87 6.32 -21.22 -9.76
N LYS A 88 5.70 -21.05 -8.59
CA LYS A 88 4.32 -21.49 -8.29
C LYS A 88 3.27 -20.38 -8.47
N LEU A 89 3.65 -19.19 -8.95
CA LEU A 89 2.77 -18.03 -8.99
C LEU A 89 2.21 -17.75 -10.39
N ASN A 90 0.97 -17.26 -10.42
CA ASN A 90 0.27 -16.89 -11.65
C ASN A 90 0.09 -15.36 -11.74
N LYS A 91 0.58 -14.76 -12.82
CA LYS A 91 0.53 -13.31 -13.10
C LYS A 91 -0.87 -12.70 -13.05
N ASN A 92 -1.90 -13.46 -13.44
CA ASN A 92 -3.27 -12.97 -13.49
C ASN A 92 -3.98 -13.00 -12.12
N LYS A 93 -3.45 -13.74 -11.14
CA LYS A 93 -4.10 -13.87 -9.81
C LYS A 93 -3.28 -13.22 -8.70
N HIS A 94 -1.96 -13.18 -8.86
CA HIS A 94 -1.03 -12.79 -7.81
C HIS A 94 -0.32 -11.50 -8.19
N ALA A 95 -0.20 -10.61 -7.20
CA ALA A 95 0.69 -9.46 -7.25
C ALA A 95 1.78 -9.65 -6.21
N LEU A 96 2.98 -9.21 -6.55
CA LEU A 96 4.19 -9.51 -5.79
C LEU A 96 4.50 -8.36 -4.84
N LYS A 97 4.86 -8.72 -3.61
CA LYS A 97 5.39 -7.79 -2.62
C LYS A 97 6.79 -8.26 -2.23
N ILE A 98 7.81 -7.54 -2.68
CA ILE A 98 9.20 -7.89 -2.39
C ILE A 98 9.47 -7.63 -0.90
N SER A 99 10.08 -8.60 -0.22
CA SER A 99 10.42 -8.48 1.19
C SER A 99 11.32 -7.26 1.46
N GLY A 100 11.06 -6.53 2.53
CA GLY A 100 11.92 -5.43 2.98
C GLY A 100 13.24 -5.89 3.60
N LYS A 101 13.41 -7.19 3.84
CA LYS A 101 14.66 -7.78 4.35
C LYS A 101 15.74 -7.90 3.27
N LEU A 102 15.39 -7.77 1.99
CA LEU A 102 16.35 -7.86 0.90
C LEU A 102 17.08 -6.53 0.75
N GLY A 103 18.42 -6.59 0.72
CA GLY A 103 19.24 -5.46 0.35
C GLY A 103 19.04 -5.04 -1.11
N VAL A 104 19.48 -3.82 -1.42
CA VAL A 104 19.26 -3.14 -2.72
C VAL A 104 19.71 -4.00 -3.89
N LYS A 105 20.94 -4.54 -3.86
CA LYS A 105 21.50 -5.39 -4.93
C LYS A 105 20.61 -6.58 -5.29
N LYS A 106 20.12 -7.33 -4.29
CA LYS A 106 19.22 -8.49 -4.51
C LYS A 106 17.81 -8.05 -4.92
N ARG A 107 17.38 -6.88 -4.47
CA ARG A 107 16.08 -6.33 -4.80
C ARG A 107 16.00 -5.95 -6.27
N ILE A 108 17.04 -5.31 -6.81
CA ILE A 108 17.12 -4.91 -8.22
C ILE A 108 17.02 -6.14 -9.13
N THR A 109 17.90 -7.12 -8.93
CA THR A 109 17.92 -8.35 -9.75
C THR A 109 16.60 -9.11 -9.71
N LEU A 110 15.98 -9.20 -8.53
CA LEU A 110 14.66 -9.81 -8.37
C LEU A 110 13.55 -9.01 -9.04
N THR A 111 13.58 -7.68 -8.95
CA THR A 111 12.59 -6.77 -9.55
C THR A 111 12.60 -6.91 -11.06
N ASP A 112 13.77 -6.83 -11.67
CA ASP A 112 13.95 -6.97 -13.12
C ASP A 112 13.46 -8.34 -13.60
N TYR A 113 13.80 -9.41 -12.88
CA TYR A 113 13.34 -10.75 -13.21
C TYR A 113 11.80 -10.88 -13.13
N CYS A 114 11.18 -10.29 -12.12
CA CYS A 114 9.73 -10.28 -11.95
C CYS A 114 9.03 -9.48 -13.07
N GLN A 115 9.58 -8.32 -13.43
CA GLN A 115 9.07 -7.48 -14.51
C GLN A 115 9.18 -8.17 -15.87
N LYS A 116 10.33 -8.81 -16.16
CA LYS A 116 10.52 -9.62 -17.39
C LYS A 116 9.49 -10.74 -17.52
N ARG A 117 9.07 -11.35 -16.40
CA ARG A 117 7.99 -12.35 -16.36
C ARG A 117 6.57 -11.77 -16.36
N GLY A 118 6.41 -10.45 -16.38
CA GLY A 118 5.12 -9.76 -16.44
C GLY A 118 4.31 -9.81 -15.14
N PHE A 119 4.96 -9.99 -13.98
CA PHE A 119 4.27 -9.90 -12.70
C PHE A 119 4.11 -8.44 -12.26
N LYS A 120 2.94 -8.12 -11.68
CA LYS A 120 2.72 -6.81 -11.05
C LYS A 120 3.37 -6.76 -9.67
N ILE A 121 4.32 -5.84 -9.48
CA ILE A 121 4.97 -5.57 -8.19
C ILE A 121 4.19 -4.44 -7.50
N LEU A 122 3.98 -4.55 -6.18
CA LEU A 122 3.21 -3.58 -5.39
C LEU A 122 4.07 -2.52 -4.71
N ASN A 123 5.30 -2.86 -4.38
CA ASN A 123 6.27 -1.99 -3.74
C ASN A 123 7.49 -1.84 -4.64
N LEU A 124 7.31 -1.21 -5.80
CA LEU A 124 8.44 -0.83 -6.63
C LEU A 124 9.31 0.16 -5.83
N GLY A 125 10.59 -0.16 -5.73
CA GLY A 125 11.62 0.83 -5.40
C GLY A 125 12.31 1.24 -6.70
N ILE A 126 13.48 1.86 -6.59
CA ILE A 126 14.29 2.23 -7.76
C ILE A 126 14.71 0.96 -8.51
N SER A 127 14.41 0.90 -9.79
CA SER A 127 14.75 -0.19 -10.72
C SER A 127 16.18 -0.04 -11.26
N HIS A 128 16.74 -1.11 -11.86
CA HIS A 128 18.07 -1.01 -12.47
C HIS A 128 18.12 0.05 -13.56
N LYS A 129 17.06 0.12 -14.39
CA LYS A 129 16.93 1.08 -15.48
C LYS A 129 16.95 2.52 -15.00
N GLU A 130 16.27 2.79 -13.89
CA GLU A 130 16.27 4.13 -13.30
C GLU A 130 17.66 4.49 -12.75
N ILE A 131 18.41 3.52 -12.21
CA ILE A 131 19.79 3.75 -11.77
C ILE A 131 20.70 4.01 -12.97
N GLU A 132 20.61 3.18 -14.01
CA GLU A 132 21.40 3.32 -15.24
C GLU A 132 21.12 4.64 -15.95
N LEU A 133 19.85 5.07 -15.99
CA LEU A 133 19.46 6.37 -16.52
C LEU A 133 20.03 7.51 -15.66
N LEU A 134 20.00 7.41 -14.34
CA LEU A 134 20.60 8.42 -13.46
C LEU A 134 22.12 8.48 -13.58
N GLU A 135 22.78 7.35 -13.75
CA GLU A 135 24.23 7.28 -14.03
C GLU A 135 24.54 7.95 -15.38
N GLN A 136 23.76 7.66 -16.42
CA GLN A 136 23.89 8.33 -17.73
C GLN A 136 23.67 9.84 -17.65
N MET A 137 22.69 10.30 -16.87
CA MET A 137 22.45 11.73 -16.65
C MET A 137 23.57 12.41 -15.85
N ALA A 138 24.24 11.70 -14.94
CA ALA A 138 25.36 12.22 -14.17
C ALA A 138 26.66 12.25 -14.98
N GLU A 139 26.85 11.29 -15.89
CA GLU A 139 28.00 11.21 -16.79
C GLU A 139 27.86 12.14 -18.02
N ALA A 140 26.64 12.61 -18.31
CA ALA A 140 26.40 13.56 -19.38
C ALA A 140 27.21 14.85 -19.13
N PRO A 141 28.02 15.30 -20.10
CA PRO A 141 28.82 16.51 -19.92
C PRO A 141 27.91 17.71 -19.68
N ILE A 142 28.31 18.57 -18.73
CA ILE A 142 27.59 19.79 -18.32
C ILE A 142 27.30 20.73 -19.51
N ALA A 143 28.01 20.58 -20.63
CA ALA A 143 27.90 21.40 -21.84
C ALA A 143 26.51 21.39 -22.52
N ASP A 144 25.65 20.39 -22.25
CA ASP A 144 24.29 20.35 -22.81
C ASP A 144 23.26 21.14 -21.97
N LEU A 145 23.68 21.73 -20.83
CA LEU A 145 22.86 22.65 -20.00
C LEU A 145 23.10 24.14 -20.30
N GLU A 146 24.05 24.46 -21.19
CA GLU A 146 24.32 25.81 -21.67
C GLU A 146 23.57 26.15 -22.99
N GLY A 147 22.57 25.34 -23.35
CA GLY A 147 21.59 25.68 -24.37
C GLY A 147 20.34 26.29 -23.72
N GLU A 148 20.21 27.60 -23.85
CA GLU A 148 19.12 28.47 -23.41
C GLU A 148 17.73 27.81 -23.43
N ASP A 149 17.11 27.75 -22.25
CA ASP A 149 15.68 27.99 -22.02
C ASP A 149 15.53 28.26 -20.51
N PHE A 150 16.19 29.31 -20.02
CA PHE A 150 15.71 29.96 -18.80
C PHE A 150 14.36 30.58 -19.16
N ILE A 151 13.28 29.95 -18.76
CA ILE A 151 11.99 30.64 -18.70
C ILE A 151 12.15 31.64 -17.55
N ASP A 152 12.34 32.91 -17.90
CA ASP A 152 12.35 34.00 -16.93
C ASP A 152 11.03 33.95 -16.15
N ILE A 153 11.14 33.79 -14.83
CA ILE A 153 10.00 33.65 -13.91
C ILE A 153 9.06 34.87 -14.01
N ASP A 154 9.61 36.01 -14.43
CA ASP A 154 8.90 37.27 -14.62
C ASP A 154 7.89 37.22 -15.79
N GLU A 155 8.07 36.36 -16.81
CA GLU A 155 7.08 36.21 -17.92
C GLU A 155 5.86 35.34 -17.53
N LEU A 156 5.97 34.52 -16.47
CA LEU A 156 4.87 33.67 -16.01
C LEU A 156 3.85 34.42 -15.13
N GLU A 157 4.27 35.49 -14.45
CA GLU A 157 3.40 36.30 -13.58
C GLU A 157 2.41 37.16 -14.38
N ASP A 158 2.76 37.58 -15.61
CA ASP A 158 1.89 38.41 -16.47
C ASP A 158 0.77 37.61 -17.17
N SER A 159 0.69 36.29 -16.96
CA SER A 159 -0.35 35.42 -17.55
C SER A 159 -1.45 34.99 -16.58
N ILE A 160 -1.40 35.46 -15.32
CA ILE A 160 -2.31 35.06 -14.23
C ILE A 160 -3.34 36.16 -13.87
N ASP A 161 -3.32 37.32 -14.54
CA ASP A 161 -4.40 38.33 -14.42
C ASP A 161 -5.61 38.06 -15.35
#